data_AF-A0A0D7EC94-F1
#
_entry.id   AF-A0A0D7EC94-F1
#
_cell.length_a   1.000
_cell.length_b   1.000
_cell.length_c   1.000
_cell.angle_alpha   90.00
_cell.angle_beta   90.00
_cell.angle_gamma   90.00
#
_symmetry.space_group_name_H-M   'P 1'
#
loop_
_entity.id
_entity.type
_entity.pdbx_description
1 polymer ?
#
loop_
_entity_poly.entity_id
_entity_poly.type
_entity_poly.pdbx_seq_one_letter_code
_entity_poly.pdbx_strand_id
1 'polypeptide(L)'
;MTSNQHDKHRRKRLFEIGALEFSEGVERLMNEGRLDPMPLFERHMRGDWGDVADYQWQQNNAALESGERLDSFYVVTRDLSIRIFTEADRSATRIVLPSEY
;
A
#
# COMPACT_ATOMS: atom_id res chain seq x y z
N MET A 1 30.76 -10.62 -20.07
CA MET A 1 30.06 -11.14 -18.87
C MET A 1 30.23 -10.12 -17.76
N THR A 2 29.23 -9.27 -17.54
CA THR A 2 29.25 -8.30 -16.44
C THR A 2 27.99 -8.55 -15.63
N SER A 3 28.16 -9.39 -14.61
CA SER A 3 27.16 -9.68 -13.60
C SER A 3 26.97 -8.42 -12.77
N ASN A 4 25.88 -7.69 -13.00
CA ASN A 4 25.59 -6.47 -12.25
C ASN A 4 24.95 -6.88 -10.93
N GLN A 5 25.79 -6.91 -9.90
CA GLN A 5 25.45 -7.18 -8.51
C GLN A 5 24.62 -6.02 -7.91
N HIS A 6 23.42 -5.77 -8.43
CA HIS A 6 22.44 -4.82 -7.86
C HIS A 6 21.17 -5.50 -7.33
N ASP A 7 21.11 -6.83 -7.36
CA ASP A 7 19.90 -7.61 -7.01
C ASP A 7 19.94 -8.23 -5.59
N LYS A 8 20.74 -7.68 -4.68
CA LYS A 8 20.89 -8.25 -3.32
C LYS A 8 19.78 -7.88 -2.33
N HIS A 9 18.88 -6.97 -2.69
CA HIS A 9 17.68 -6.65 -1.91
C HIS A 9 16.48 -6.34 -2.81
N ARG A 10 16.06 -7.30 -3.65
CA ARG A 10 14.64 -7.38 -4.04
C ARG A 10 13.83 -7.53 -2.75
N ARG A 11 13.50 -6.40 -2.09
CA ARG A 11 12.68 -6.31 -0.89
C ARG A 11 11.44 -7.18 -1.16
N LYS A 12 11.34 -8.32 -0.46
CA LYS A 12 10.36 -9.37 -0.74
C LYS A 12 8.96 -8.77 -0.64
N ARG A 13 8.30 -8.59 -1.78
CA ARG A 13 6.89 -8.21 -1.87
C ARG A 13 6.07 -9.47 -1.64
N LEU A 14 5.00 -9.39 -0.86
CA LEU A 14 4.15 -10.55 -0.54
C LEU A 14 3.14 -10.87 -1.66
N PHE A 15 2.79 -9.89 -2.49
CA PHE A 15 1.80 -10.00 -3.55
C PHE A 15 2.12 -9.05 -4.72
N GLU A 16 1.47 -9.29 -5.86
CA GLU A 16 1.51 -8.39 -7.02
C GLU A 16 0.65 -7.15 -6.77
N ILE A 17 1.13 -5.99 -7.24
CA ILE A 17 0.51 -4.69 -6.95
C ILE A 17 -0.43 -4.19 -8.05
N GLY A 18 -0.34 -4.75 -9.26
CA GLY A 18 -1.08 -4.24 -10.42
C GLY A 18 -0.73 -2.78 -10.76
N ALA A 19 -1.69 -2.06 -11.32
CA ALA A 19 -1.61 -0.63 -11.56
C ALA A 19 -1.61 0.14 -10.24
N LEU A 20 -0.68 1.08 -10.05
CA LEU A 20 -0.68 1.98 -8.91
C LEU A 20 -1.46 3.24 -9.24
N GLU A 21 -2.55 3.48 -8.51
CA GLU A 21 -3.45 4.61 -8.72
C GLU A 21 -3.51 5.48 -7.45
N PHE A 22 -3.63 6.79 -7.64
CA PHE A 22 -3.75 7.76 -6.56
C PHE A 22 -5.09 8.50 -6.72
N SER A 23 -5.79 8.73 -5.62
CA SER A 23 -6.92 9.68 -5.60
C SER A 23 -6.45 11.11 -5.88
N GLU A 24 -7.34 11.97 -6.36
CA GLU A 24 -7.09 13.40 -6.56
C GLU A 24 -6.53 14.10 -5.31
N GLY A 25 -7.07 13.80 -4.12
CA GLY A 25 -6.59 14.37 -2.86
C GLY A 25 -5.15 13.98 -2.53
N VAL A 26 -4.79 12.71 -2.73
CA VAL A 26 -3.40 12.22 -2.57
C VAL A 26 -2.47 12.86 -3.60
N GLU A 27 -2.84 12.89 -4.89
CA GLU A 27 -2.03 13.53 -5.94
C GLU A 27 -1.77 15.01 -5.64
N ARG A 28 -2.79 15.74 -5.19
CA ARG A 28 -2.65 17.13 -4.77
C ARG A 28 -1.63 17.29 -3.65
N LEU A 29 -1.71 16.46 -2.60
CA LEU A 29 -0.77 16.53 -1.47
C LEU A 29 0.66 16.16 -1.87
N MET A 30 0.83 15.24 -2.82
CA MET A 30 2.14 14.93 -3.40
C MET A 30 2.70 16.13 -4.16
N ASN A 31 1.89 16.77 -5.01
CA ASN A 31 2.29 17.95 -5.78
C ASN A 31 2.62 19.16 -4.89
N GLU A 32 1.95 19.29 -3.74
CA GLU A 32 2.25 20.29 -2.71
C GLU A 32 3.50 19.93 -1.87
N GLY A 33 4.09 18.75 -2.04
CA GLY A 33 5.23 18.29 -1.24
C GLY A 33 4.88 17.95 0.21
N ARG A 34 3.59 17.74 0.51
CA ARG A 34 3.07 17.50 1.86
C ARG A 34 2.92 16.02 2.20
N LEU A 35 2.94 15.15 1.19
CA LEU A 35 2.80 13.70 1.34
C LEU A 35 3.73 12.98 0.38
N ASP A 36 4.55 12.07 0.92
CA ASP A 36 5.17 10.99 0.15
C ASP A 36 4.50 9.67 0.55
N PRO A 37 3.63 9.08 -0.30
CA PRO A 37 2.93 7.84 0.03
C PRO A 37 3.79 6.59 -0.17
N MET A 38 4.96 6.70 -0.83
CA MET A 38 5.75 5.55 -1.24
C MET A 38 6.27 4.70 -0.08
N PRO A 39 6.72 5.26 1.06
CA PRO A 39 7.10 4.46 2.23
C PRO A 39 5.94 3.63 2.81
N LEU A 40 4.71 4.16 2.75
CA LEU A 40 3.52 3.49 3.28
C LEU A 40 3.01 2.41 2.31
N PHE A 41 3.09 2.68 1.01
CA PHE A 41 2.87 1.67 -0.03
C PHE A 41 3.86 0.50 0.11
N GLU A 42 5.13 0.82 0.35
CA GLU A 42 6.18 -0.15 0.61
C GLU A 42 5.93 -1.04 1.85
N ARG A 43 5.29 -0.49 2.89
CA ARG A 43 4.84 -1.25 4.07
C ARG A 43 3.70 -2.20 3.70
N HIS A 44 2.70 -1.70 2.98
CA HIS A 44 1.57 -2.49 2.48
C HIS A 44 2.02 -3.72 1.70
N MET A 45 2.97 -3.54 0.77
CA MET A 45 3.53 -4.62 -0.05
C MET A 45 4.26 -5.70 0.75
N ARG A 46 4.64 -5.40 2.00
CA ARG A 46 5.32 -6.32 2.91
C ARG A 46 4.38 -6.94 3.93
N GLY A 47 3.07 -6.69 3.81
CA GLY A 47 2.07 -7.18 4.74
C GLY A 47 2.06 -6.45 6.08
N ASP A 48 2.66 -5.25 6.13
CA ASP A 48 2.39 -4.34 7.22
C ASP A 48 1.10 -3.60 6.87
N TRP A 49 0.03 -3.83 7.63
CA TRP A 49 -1.29 -3.29 7.35
C TRP A 49 -1.57 -1.96 8.06
N GLY A 50 -0.59 -1.45 8.81
CA GLY A 50 -0.66 -0.19 9.52
C GLY A 50 -1.65 -0.18 10.68
N ASP A 51 -2.35 0.93 10.84
CA ASP A 51 -3.21 1.28 11.97
C ASP A 51 -4.64 0.73 11.81
N VAL A 52 -4.76 -0.55 11.45
CA VAL A 52 -6.05 -1.28 11.39
C VAL A 52 -6.26 -2.14 12.65
N ALA A 53 -7.51 -2.50 12.94
CA ALA A 53 -7.83 -3.38 14.07
C ALA A 53 -7.30 -4.81 13.86
N ASP A 54 -7.09 -5.55 14.95
CA ASP A 54 -6.51 -6.91 14.92
C ASP A 54 -7.28 -7.88 14.01
N TYR A 55 -8.61 -7.79 13.97
CA TYR A 55 -9.41 -8.64 13.09
C TYR A 55 -9.12 -8.35 11.60
N GLN A 56 -8.89 -7.08 11.23
CA GLN A 56 -8.56 -6.68 9.87
C GLN A 56 -7.13 -7.13 9.52
N TRP A 57 -6.20 -7.09 10.48
CA TRP A 57 -4.87 -7.66 10.32
C TRP A 57 -4.94 -9.15 9.96
N GLN A 58 -5.77 -9.91 10.68
CA GLN A 58 -5.97 -11.34 10.42
C GLN A 58 -6.65 -11.57 9.06
N GLN A 59 -7.66 -10.77 8.71
CA GLN A 59 -8.33 -10.85 7.42
C GLN A 59 -7.38 -10.58 6.25
N ASN A 60 -6.53 -9.55 6.32
CA ASN A 60 -5.55 -9.28 5.28
C ASN A 60 -4.52 -10.41 5.15
N ASN A 61 -4.07 -10.99 6.27
CA ASN A 61 -3.16 -12.13 6.23
C ASN A 61 -3.80 -13.35 5.58
N ALA A 62 -5.07 -13.64 5.88
CA ALA A 62 -5.81 -14.71 5.21
C ALA A 62 -6.03 -14.40 3.71
N ALA A 63 -6.30 -13.13 3.37
CA ALA A 63 -6.50 -12.66 2.01
C ALA A 63 -5.26 -12.79 1.10
N LEU A 64 -4.05 -12.87 1.68
CA LEU A 64 -2.85 -13.22 0.94
C LEU A 64 -2.93 -14.62 0.32
N GLU A 65 -3.58 -15.56 1.00
CA GLU A 65 -3.73 -16.94 0.55
C GLU A 65 -5.04 -17.16 -0.24
N SER A 66 -6.13 -16.54 0.20
CA SER A 66 -7.44 -16.72 -0.44
C SER A 66 -7.65 -15.87 -1.70
N GLY A 67 -6.78 -14.89 -1.96
CA GLY A 67 -6.92 -13.98 -3.10
C GLY A 67 -7.97 -12.90 -2.90
N GLU A 68 -8.39 -12.63 -1.66
CA GLU A 68 -9.32 -11.55 -1.34
C GLU A 68 -8.63 -10.18 -1.40
N ARG A 69 -9.43 -9.10 -1.41
CA ARG A 69 -8.90 -7.72 -1.37
C ARG A 69 -8.08 -7.48 -0.10
N LEU A 70 -6.98 -6.74 -0.24
CA LEU A 70 -6.13 -6.29 0.86
C LEU A 70 -6.44 -4.83 1.17
N ASP A 71 -6.50 -4.45 2.45
CA ASP A 71 -6.83 -3.09 2.84
C ASP A 71 -6.02 -2.63 4.07
N SER A 72 -5.26 -1.57 3.92
CA SER A 72 -4.39 -1.00 4.95
C SER A 72 -4.71 0.45 5.22
N PHE A 73 -4.48 0.86 6.46
CA PHE A 73 -4.72 2.22 6.91
C PHE A 73 -3.47 2.77 7.58
N TYR A 74 -3.10 4.01 7.31
CA TYR A 74 -1.90 4.62 7.86
C TYR A 74 -2.17 6.03 8.32
N VAL A 75 -1.79 6.33 9.56
CA VAL A 75 -1.75 7.69 10.09
C VAL A 75 -0.39 8.31 9.75
N VAL A 76 -0.40 9.34 8.89
CA VAL A 76 0.81 10.08 8.48
C VAL A 76 1.14 11.16 9.51
N THR A 77 0.14 11.94 9.89
CA THR A 77 0.18 12.96 10.94
C THR A 77 -1.13 12.92 11.72
N ARG A 78 -1.32 13.81 12.70
CA ARG A 78 -2.58 13.90 13.45
C ARG A 78 -3.79 14.23 12.58
N ASP A 79 -3.58 14.93 11.47
CA ASP A 79 -4.59 15.45 10.56
C ASP A 79 -4.57 14.80 9.17
N LEU A 80 -3.58 13.95 8.89
CA LEU A 80 -3.43 13.26 7.60
C LEU A 80 -3.31 11.76 7.81
N SER A 81 -4.20 11.03 7.15
CA SER A 81 -4.13 9.57 7.02
C SER A 81 -4.46 9.18 5.60
N ILE A 82 -4.02 7.99 5.20
CA ILE A 82 -4.30 7.41 3.89
C ILE A 82 -4.75 5.95 4.04
N ARG A 83 -5.55 5.49 3.09
CA ARG A 83 -5.88 4.08 2.91
C ARG A 83 -5.20 3.55 1.66
N ILE A 84 -4.63 2.37 1.74
CA ILE A 84 -4.01 1.66 0.61
C ILE A 84 -4.71 0.31 0.49
N PHE A 85 -5.28 0.03 -0.68
CA PHE A 85 -5.91 -1.27 -0.92
C PHE A 85 -5.53 -1.84 -2.27
N THR A 86 -5.37 -3.16 -2.32
CA THR A 86 -5.10 -3.91 -3.55
C THR A 86 -6.29 -4.82 -3.83
N GLU A 87 -6.83 -4.71 -5.06
CA GLU A 87 -7.99 -5.48 -5.49
C GLU A 87 -7.74 -6.99 -5.43
N ALA A 88 -8.82 -7.78 -5.29
CA ALA A 88 -8.75 -9.24 -5.14
C ALA A 88 -7.97 -9.90 -6.30
N ASP A 89 -8.19 -9.46 -7.52
CA ASP A 89 -7.49 -9.94 -8.72
C ASP A 89 -6.08 -9.38 -8.88
N ARG A 90 -5.61 -8.56 -7.94
CA ARG A 90 -4.32 -7.86 -7.95
C ARG A 90 -4.10 -7.00 -9.20
N SER A 91 -5.19 -6.56 -9.85
CA SER A 91 -5.13 -5.71 -11.05
C SER A 91 -4.72 -4.27 -10.75
N ALA A 92 -5.04 -3.77 -9.55
CA ALA A 92 -4.74 -2.42 -9.13
C ALA A 92 -4.49 -2.33 -7.61
N THR A 93 -3.64 -1.38 -7.23
CA THR A 93 -3.47 -0.87 -5.88
C THR A 93 -3.78 0.61 -5.87
N ARG A 94 -4.71 1.02 -5.00
CA ARG A 94 -5.17 2.39 -4.89
C ARG A 94 -4.72 3.01 -3.58
N ILE A 95 -4.23 4.24 -3.64
CA ILE A 95 -3.89 5.06 -2.49
C ILE A 95 -4.84 6.24 -2.44
N VAL A 96 -5.63 6.34 -1.37
CA VAL A 96 -6.74 7.28 -1.25
C VAL A 96 -6.75 7.98 0.10
N LEU A 97 -7.33 9.19 0.17
CA LEU A 97 -7.68 9.79 1.46
C LEU A 97 -8.93 9.08 2.03
N PRO A 98 -9.04 8.91 3.36
CA PRO A 98 -10.23 8.31 3.97
C PRO A 98 -11.52 9.10 3.78
N SER A 99 -11.43 10.37 3.36
CA SER A 99 -12.62 11.18 3.02
C SER A 99 -13.14 10.93 1.61
N GLU A 100 -12.35 10.28 0.75
CA GLU A 100 -12.67 10.00 -0.65
C GLU A 100 -13.15 8.55 -0.87
N TYR A 101 -13.16 7.74 0.19
CA TYR A 101 -13.54 6.33 0.21
C TYR A 101 -14.51 6.07 1.37
#